data_AF-A0A8T0HY64-F1
#
_entry.id   AF-A0A8T0HY64-F1
#
_cell.length_a   1.000
_cell.length_b   1.000
_cell.length_c   1.000
_cell.angle_alpha   90.00
_cell.angle_beta   90.00
_cell.angle_gamma   90.00
#
_symmetry.space_group_name_H-M   'P 1'
#
loop_
_entity.id
_entity.type
_entity.pdbx_description
1 polymer ?
#
loop_
_entity_poly.entity_id
_entity_poly.type
_entity_poly.pdbx_seq_one_letter_code
_entity_poly.pdbx_strand_id
1 'polypeptide(L)'
;MAKSSFLLLLGLVAFAVSAMAAREISTETTPSSMMKEVRQRASRRPTENELAILQDRLGYKFKKMNLLIEALTHSSFSEANNDVLHVLGGKSVQQAIALHLIMENPDVTKGELDSVIRKHSEAKECAKDAAEIGLDSLIMVGKGVGDINNKILSSAFNAVFGAITVDDGPTTANFAYWTVKKWNDHHVDVI
;
A
#
# COMPACT_ATOMS: atom_id res chain seq x y z
N MET A 1 20.16 37.25 62.98
CA MET A 1 18.91 36.63 62.46
C MET A 1 19.00 36.53 60.94
N ALA A 2 18.30 35.59 60.31
CA ALA A 2 18.38 35.25 58.87
C ALA A 2 19.52 34.29 58.43
N LYS A 3 19.53 33.04 58.94
CA LYS A 3 20.14 31.90 58.21
C LYS A 3 19.32 30.60 58.24
N SER A 4 18.17 30.55 58.94
CA SER A 4 17.42 29.29 59.11
C SER A 4 16.29 29.06 58.09
N SER A 5 15.81 30.10 57.39
CA SER A 5 14.64 29.98 56.50
C SER A 5 14.96 29.59 55.05
N PHE A 6 16.24 29.58 54.66
CA PHE A 6 16.63 29.29 53.26
C PHE A 6 16.80 27.78 52.97
N LEU A 7 17.15 27.00 54.00
CA LEU A 7 17.35 25.54 53.88
C LEU A 7 16.03 24.76 53.81
N LEU A 8 14.95 25.28 54.40
CA LEU A 8 13.62 24.68 54.30
C LEU A 8 12.96 24.91 52.93
N LEU A 9 13.30 26.01 52.23
CA LEU A 9 12.76 26.30 50.90
C LEU A 9 13.44 25.44 49.81
N LEU A 10 14.74 25.15 49.94
CA LEU A 10 15.44 24.26 49.00
C LEU A 10 14.94 22.80 49.08
N GLY A 11 14.59 22.32 50.27
CA GLY A 11 14.08 20.96 50.46
C GLY A 11 12.69 20.71 49.85
N LEU A 12 11.80 21.70 49.90
CA LEU A 12 10.45 21.62 49.30
C LEU A 12 10.48 21.71 47.77
N VAL A 13 11.39 22.51 47.20
CA VAL A 13 11.56 22.60 45.74
C VAL A 13 12.17 21.30 45.18
N ALA A 14 13.13 20.69 45.88
CA ALA A 14 13.71 19.42 45.46
C ALA A 14 12.67 18.27 45.46
N PHE A 15 11.75 18.25 46.43
CA PHE A 15 10.69 17.24 46.49
C PHE A 15 9.64 17.43 45.38
N ALA A 16 9.31 18.68 45.03
CA ALA A 16 8.40 18.99 43.94
C ALA A 16 8.97 18.64 42.56
N VAL A 17 10.28 18.84 42.34
CA VAL A 17 10.94 18.48 41.07
C VAL A 17 11.05 16.96 40.90
N SER A 18 11.30 16.20 41.98
CA SER A 18 11.25 14.73 41.93
C SER A 18 9.84 14.18 41.70
N ALA A 19 8.78 14.87 42.17
CA ALA A 19 7.40 14.47 41.93
C ALA A 19 6.90 14.85 40.51
N MET A 20 7.40 15.94 39.93
CA MET A 20 7.09 16.35 38.54
C MET A 20 7.86 15.58 37.48
N ALA A 21 9.02 14.98 37.81
CA ALA A 21 9.78 14.13 36.89
C ALA A 21 9.22 12.69 36.75
N ALA A 22 8.16 12.34 37.50
CA ALA A 22 7.59 10.99 37.55
C ALA A 22 6.25 10.85 36.79
N ARG A 23 5.91 11.81 35.92
CA ARG A 23 4.73 11.73 35.04
C ARG A 23 5.13 12.20 33.65
N GLU A 24 4.92 11.32 32.66
CA GLU A 24 5.35 11.42 31.25
C GLU A 24 6.84 11.04 31.09
N ILE A 25 7.26 9.91 30.50
CA ILE A 25 6.76 9.13 29.38
C ILE A 25 7.09 7.65 29.69
N SER A 26 6.07 6.83 29.95
CA SER A 26 6.18 5.38 29.85
C SER A 26 4.91 4.84 29.20
N THR A 27 4.63 5.29 27.98
CA THR A 27 3.87 4.45 27.05
C THR A 27 4.86 3.50 26.42
N GLU A 28 5.28 2.48 27.19
CA GLU A 28 5.73 1.24 26.57
C GLU A 28 4.49 0.68 25.84
N THR A 29 4.35 1.07 24.58
CA THR A 29 3.46 0.38 23.65
C THR A 29 3.93 -1.06 23.59
N THR A 30 3.22 -1.93 24.32
CA THR A 30 3.48 -3.37 24.34
C THR A 30 3.47 -3.89 22.90
N PRO A 31 4.29 -4.89 22.53
CA PRO A 31 4.25 -5.49 21.20
C PRO A 31 2.84 -5.93 20.78
N SER A 32 2.01 -6.34 21.76
CA SER A 32 0.59 -6.66 21.58
C SER A 32 -0.30 -5.46 21.21
N SER A 33 -0.01 -4.27 21.75
CA SER A 33 -0.70 -3.00 21.41
C SER A 33 -0.35 -2.55 20.00
N MET A 34 0.94 -2.58 19.64
CA MET A 34 1.40 -2.30 18.28
C MET A 34 0.84 -3.31 17.28
N MET A 35 0.83 -4.61 17.61
CA MET A 35 0.23 -5.65 16.78
C MET A 35 -1.29 -5.49 16.64
N LYS A 36 -1.98 -4.95 17.65
CA LYS A 36 -3.41 -4.61 17.57
C LYS A 36 -3.68 -3.38 16.70
N GLU A 37 -2.87 -2.33 16.80
CA GLU A 37 -2.97 -1.15 15.93
C GLU A 37 -2.66 -1.49 14.46
N VAL A 38 -1.66 -2.34 14.23
CA VAL A 38 -1.35 -2.87 12.89
C VAL A 38 -2.50 -3.74 12.37
N ARG A 39 -3.08 -4.63 13.20
CA ARG A 39 -4.26 -5.44 12.83
C ARG A 39 -5.52 -4.61 12.55
N GLN A 40 -5.68 -3.45 13.18
CA GLN A 40 -6.86 -2.59 12.96
C GLN A 40 -6.81 -1.80 11.65
N ARG A 41 -5.63 -1.54 11.08
CA ARG A 41 -5.49 -0.69 9.89
C ARG A 41 -6.26 -1.21 8.67
N ALA A 42 -6.34 -2.53 8.48
CA ALA A 42 -6.99 -3.14 7.31
C ALA A 42 -8.54 -3.13 7.33
N SER A 43 -9.18 -2.38 8.24
CA SER A 43 -10.65 -2.39 8.41
C SER A 43 -11.32 -1.02 8.28
N ARG A 44 -10.56 0.03 7.95
CA ARG A 44 -11.09 1.38 7.78
C ARG A 44 -11.00 1.86 6.35
N ARG A 45 -11.84 2.82 5.99
CA ARG A 45 -11.70 3.55 4.72
C ARG A 45 -10.37 4.35 4.72
N PRO A 46 -9.63 4.33 3.59
CA PRO A 46 -8.53 5.26 3.36
C PRO A 46 -8.99 6.72 3.45
N THR A 47 -8.12 7.58 3.96
CA THR A 47 -8.33 9.03 3.98
C THR A 47 -8.06 9.63 2.60
N GLU A 48 -8.56 10.84 2.35
CA GLU A 48 -8.33 11.56 1.09
C GLU A 48 -6.82 11.76 0.81
N ASN A 49 -6.03 12.05 1.84
CA ASN A 49 -4.58 12.22 1.71
C ASN A 49 -3.87 10.91 1.33
N GLU A 50 -4.26 9.78 1.93
CA GLU A 50 -3.72 8.46 1.58
C GLU A 50 -4.03 8.09 0.12
N LEU A 51 -5.26 8.39 -0.33
CA LEU A 51 -5.66 8.18 -1.71
C LEU A 51 -4.94 9.13 -2.69
N ALA A 52 -4.66 10.36 -2.28
CA ALA A 52 -3.88 11.31 -3.07
C ALA A 52 -2.44 10.80 -3.28
N ILE A 53 -1.80 10.31 -2.21
CA ILE A 53 -0.46 9.72 -2.25
C ILE A 53 -0.42 8.48 -3.16
N LEU A 54 -1.41 7.59 -3.06
CA LEU A 54 -1.50 6.43 -3.94
C LEU A 54 -1.59 6.85 -5.41
N GLN A 55 -2.42 7.84 -5.73
CA GLN A 55 -2.54 8.37 -7.08
C GLN A 55 -1.24 8.99 -7.60
N ASP A 56 -0.46 9.65 -6.73
CA ASP A 56 0.86 10.18 -7.10
C ASP A 56 1.84 9.04 -7.42
N ARG A 57 1.84 7.97 -6.60
CA ARG A 57 2.67 6.77 -6.84
C ARG A 57 2.28 6.02 -8.12
N LEU A 58 1.00 6.04 -8.48
CA LEU A 58 0.50 5.48 -9.73
C LEU A 58 0.80 6.37 -10.95
N GLY A 59 1.16 7.64 -10.73
CA GLY A 59 1.23 8.64 -11.80
C GLY A 59 -0.12 8.88 -12.48
N TYR A 60 -1.23 8.62 -11.77
CA TYR A 60 -2.58 8.69 -12.34
C TYR A 60 -3.57 9.28 -11.32
N LYS A 61 -4.33 10.28 -11.77
CA LYS A 61 -5.43 10.89 -10.99
C LYS A 61 -6.75 10.35 -11.52
N PHE A 62 -7.50 9.68 -10.65
CA PHE A 62 -8.81 9.13 -10.97
C PHE A 62 -9.82 10.25 -11.23
N LYS A 63 -10.54 10.13 -12.34
CA LYS A 63 -11.73 10.94 -12.64
C LYS A 63 -12.92 10.46 -11.81
N LYS A 64 -12.99 9.16 -11.56
CA LYS A 64 -14.04 8.50 -10.77
C LYS A 64 -13.45 7.82 -9.54
N MET A 65 -13.39 8.55 -8.43
CA MET A 65 -12.83 8.05 -7.16
C MET A 65 -13.48 6.76 -6.65
N ASN A 66 -14.75 6.50 -6.99
CA ASN A 66 -15.43 5.26 -6.61
C ASN A 66 -14.77 4.02 -7.21
N LEU A 67 -14.14 4.11 -8.40
CA LEU A 67 -13.40 2.99 -9.01
C LEU A 67 -12.15 2.65 -8.19
N LEU A 68 -11.43 3.66 -7.69
CA LEU A 68 -10.28 3.45 -6.82
C LEU A 68 -10.72 2.83 -5.49
N ILE A 69 -11.81 3.32 -4.89
CA ILE A 69 -12.34 2.75 -3.65
C ILE A 69 -12.76 1.29 -3.86
N GLU A 70 -13.44 0.97 -4.96
CA GLU A 70 -13.85 -0.39 -5.31
C GLU A 70 -12.63 -1.31 -5.48
N ALA A 71 -11.58 -0.86 -6.18
CA ALA A 71 -10.33 -1.60 -6.32
C ALA A 71 -9.63 -1.92 -4.98
N LEU A 72 -9.76 -1.03 -3.99
CA LEU A 72 -9.23 -1.21 -2.64
C LEU A 72 -10.16 -2.02 -1.72
N THR A 73 -11.33 -2.44 -2.19
CA THR A 73 -12.33 -3.17 -1.40
C THR A 73 -12.24 -4.66 -1.68
N HIS A 74 -11.81 -5.46 -0.69
CA HIS A 74 -11.86 -6.92 -0.81
C HIS A 74 -13.29 -7.45 -0.63
N SER A 75 -13.61 -8.60 -1.23
CA SER A 75 -14.95 -9.22 -1.16
C SER A 75 -15.42 -9.58 0.25
N SER A 76 -14.49 -9.73 1.20
CA SER A 76 -14.85 -9.88 2.62
C SER A 76 -15.37 -8.59 3.29
N PHE A 77 -15.08 -7.42 2.71
CA PHE A 77 -15.50 -6.12 3.26
C PHE A 77 -16.86 -5.68 2.72
N SER A 78 -17.15 -5.92 1.43
CA SER A 78 -18.40 -5.52 0.78
C SER A 78 -18.73 -6.37 -0.44
N GLU A 79 -20.00 -6.39 -0.83
CA GLU A 79 -20.47 -6.95 -2.10
C GLU A 79 -19.98 -6.12 -3.30
N ALA A 80 -19.84 -4.79 -3.14
CA ALA A 80 -19.18 -3.93 -4.12
C ALA A 80 -17.66 -3.99 -3.87
N ASN A 81 -16.98 -4.87 -4.58
CA ASN A 81 -15.58 -5.22 -4.33
C ASN A 81 -14.75 -5.33 -5.60
N ASN A 82 -13.46 -5.62 -5.41
CA ASN A 82 -12.46 -5.59 -6.44
C ASN A 82 -12.41 -6.81 -7.36
N ASP A 83 -13.24 -7.85 -7.20
CA ASP A 83 -13.09 -9.11 -7.94
C ASP A 83 -13.25 -8.91 -9.46
N VAL A 84 -14.22 -8.10 -9.89
CA VAL A 84 -14.45 -7.82 -11.32
C VAL A 84 -13.32 -6.98 -11.90
N LEU A 85 -12.89 -5.93 -11.19
CA LEU A 85 -11.78 -5.08 -11.59
C LEU A 85 -10.45 -5.86 -11.62
N HIS A 86 -10.24 -6.78 -10.69
CA HIS A 86 -9.07 -7.67 -10.64
C HIS A 86 -8.97 -8.49 -11.92
N VAL A 87 -10.07 -9.11 -12.36
CA VAL A 87 -10.07 -9.91 -13.60
C VAL A 87 -9.68 -9.07 -14.81
N LEU A 88 -10.23 -7.86 -14.95
CA LEU A 88 -9.88 -6.95 -16.05
C LEU A 88 -8.42 -6.49 -15.95
N GLY A 89 -8.02 -6.05 -14.77
CA GLY A 89 -6.70 -5.48 -14.54
C GLY A 89 -5.57 -6.49 -14.68
N GLY A 90 -5.79 -7.75 -14.34
CA GLY A 90 -4.83 -8.83 -14.62
C GLY A 90 -4.54 -8.94 -16.12
N LYS A 91 -5.55 -8.80 -16.98
CA LYS A 91 -5.36 -8.77 -18.44
C LYS A 91 -4.64 -7.50 -18.90
N SER A 92 -4.96 -6.35 -18.30
CA SER A 92 -4.28 -5.09 -18.61
C SER A 92 -2.79 -5.13 -18.25
N VAL A 93 -2.43 -5.68 -17.09
CA VAL A 93 -1.03 -5.85 -16.67
C VAL A 93 -0.28 -6.77 -17.63
N GLN A 94 -0.85 -7.91 -18.00
CA GLN A 94 -0.25 -8.83 -18.97
C GLN A 94 -0.07 -8.15 -20.34
N GLN A 95 -1.06 -7.37 -20.79
CA GLN A 95 -0.97 -6.60 -22.02
C GLN A 95 0.14 -5.55 -21.96
N ALA A 96 0.30 -4.84 -20.84
CA ALA A 96 1.35 -3.84 -20.65
C ALA A 96 2.74 -4.47 -20.77
N ILE A 97 2.95 -5.63 -20.11
CA ILE A 97 4.19 -6.42 -20.19
C ILE A 97 4.45 -6.87 -21.62
N ALA A 98 3.43 -7.46 -22.27
CA ALA A 98 3.56 -8.00 -23.62
C ALA A 98 3.92 -6.91 -24.64
N LEU A 99 3.22 -5.78 -24.57
CA LEU A 99 3.44 -4.66 -25.50
C LEU A 99 4.86 -4.12 -25.37
N HIS A 100 5.35 -3.94 -24.15
CA HIS A 100 6.71 -3.47 -23.93
C HIS A 100 7.75 -4.46 -24.48
N LEU A 101 7.59 -5.75 -24.19
CA LEU A 101 8.54 -6.76 -24.66
C LEU A 101 8.60 -6.85 -26.19
N ILE A 102 7.45 -6.79 -26.87
CA ILE A 102 7.39 -6.81 -28.34
C ILE A 102 8.02 -5.54 -28.94
N MET A 103 7.87 -4.39 -28.29
CA MET A 103 8.46 -3.13 -28.75
C MET A 103 9.99 -3.11 -28.60
N GLU A 104 10.52 -3.68 -27.51
CA GLU A 104 11.97 -3.76 -27.28
C GLU A 104 12.63 -4.89 -28.05
N ASN A 105 11.93 -6.03 -28.22
CA ASN A 105 12.39 -7.19 -28.96
C ASN A 105 11.34 -7.66 -29.97
N PRO A 106 11.34 -7.11 -31.21
CA PRO A 106 10.40 -7.50 -32.25
C PRO A 106 10.45 -8.98 -32.68
N ASP A 107 11.57 -9.66 -32.40
CA ASP A 107 11.79 -11.07 -32.75
C ASP A 107 11.42 -12.04 -31.60
N VAL A 108 10.84 -11.54 -30.51
CA VAL A 108 10.43 -12.36 -29.36
C VAL A 108 9.52 -13.50 -29.77
N THR A 109 9.84 -14.72 -29.33
CA THR A 109 9.01 -15.89 -29.57
C THR A 109 7.80 -15.92 -28.63
N LYS A 110 6.73 -16.64 -29.02
CA LYS A 110 5.58 -16.87 -28.14
C LYS A 110 5.98 -17.44 -26.77
N GLY A 111 6.94 -18.36 -26.74
CA GLY A 111 7.39 -19.02 -25.51
C GLY A 111 8.11 -18.07 -24.56
N GLU A 112 8.97 -17.20 -25.10
CA GLU A 112 9.64 -16.15 -24.33
C GLU A 112 8.62 -15.14 -23.79
N LEU A 113 7.69 -14.69 -24.64
CA LEU A 113 6.62 -13.78 -24.26
C LEU A 113 5.78 -14.33 -23.10
N ASP A 114 5.29 -15.57 -23.23
CA ASP A 114 4.50 -16.23 -22.18
C ASP A 114 5.30 -16.38 -20.87
N SER A 115 6.60 -16.65 -20.98
CA SER A 115 7.49 -16.79 -19.82
C SER A 115 7.66 -15.49 -19.06
N VAL A 116 7.93 -14.39 -19.78
CA VAL A 116 8.10 -13.05 -19.19
C VAL A 116 6.78 -12.56 -18.59
N ILE A 117 5.66 -12.69 -19.31
CA ILE A 117 4.34 -12.33 -18.79
C ILE A 117 4.08 -13.07 -17.47
N ARG A 118 4.25 -14.40 -17.44
CA ARG A 118 4.03 -15.20 -16.23
C ARG A 118 4.90 -14.73 -15.07
N LYS A 119 6.20 -14.49 -15.30
CA LYS A 119 7.15 -14.04 -14.28
C LYS A 119 6.74 -12.69 -13.67
N HIS A 120 6.25 -11.76 -14.49
CA HIS A 120 5.96 -10.39 -14.07
C HIS A 120 4.49 -10.13 -13.68
N SER A 121 3.59 -11.08 -13.94
CA SER A 121 2.17 -10.99 -13.57
C SER A 121 1.73 -12.08 -12.60
N GLU A 122 2.65 -12.87 -12.03
CA GLU A 122 2.30 -13.83 -10.99
C GLU A 122 1.98 -13.14 -9.66
N ALA A 123 1.14 -13.77 -8.85
CA ALA A 123 0.62 -13.16 -7.63
C ALA A 123 1.73 -12.71 -6.64
N LYS A 124 2.87 -13.40 -6.64
CA LYS A 124 4.02 -13.02 -5.80
C LYS A 124 4.62 -11.69 -6.25
N GLU A 125 4.84 -11.52 -7.56
CA GLU A 125 5.40 -10.29 -8.12
C GLU A 125 4.43 -9.13 -8.00
N CYS A 126 3.15 -9.34 -8.35
CA CYS A 126 2.12 -8.31 -8.18
C CYS A 126 1.96 -7.89 -6.70
N ALA A 127 2.07 -8.83 -5.75
CA ALA A 127 1.99 -8.49 -4.33
C ALA A 127 3.20 -7.67 -3.85
N LYS A 128 4.39 -7.96 -4.39
CA LYS A 128 5.59 -7.17 -4.12
C LYS A 128 5.41 -5.74 -4.64
N ASP A 129 5.02 -5.58 -5.90
CA ASP A 129 4.75 -4.27 -6.50
C ASP A 129 3.65 -3.53 -5.73
N ALA A 130 2.64 -4.24 -5.24
CA ALA A 130 1.57 -3.66 -4.43
C ALA A 130 2.08 -3.06 -3.13
N ALA A 131 2.93 -3.79 -2.41
CA ALA A 131 3.52 -3.35 -1.16
C ALA A 131 4.44 -2.13 -1.38
N GLU A 132 5.19 -2.08 -2.48
CA GLU A 132 6.06 -0.95 -2.83
C GLU A 132 5.28 0.36 -3.02
N ILE A 133 4.07 0.29 -3.57
CA ILE A 133 3.17 1.46 -3.67
C ILE A 133 2.29 1.68 -2.44
N GLY A 134 2.44 0.85 -1.39
CA GLY A 134 1.78 0.99 -0.09
C GLY A 134 0.32 0.51 -0.04
N LEU A 135 -0.09 -0.37 -0.95
CA LEU A 135 -1.46 -0.90 -1.00
C LEU A 135 -1.83 -1.73 0.24
N ASP A 136 -0.87 -2.36 0.89
CA ASP A 136 -1.04 -3.16 2.12
C ASP A 136 -1.76 -2.40 3.24
N SER A 137 -1.53 -1.09 3.33
CA SER A 137 -2.15 -0.21 4.32
C SER A 137 -3.51 0.37 3.91
N LEU A 138 -3.92 0.18 2.65
CA LEU A 138 -5.09 0.84 2.06
C LEU A 138 -6.23 -0.13 1.73
N ILE A 139 -5.95 -1.43 1.65
CA ILE A 139 -6.96 -2.44 1.33
C ILE A 139 -7.92 -2.60 2.51
N MET A 140 -9.21 -2.49 2.21
CA MET A 140 -10.29 -2.72 3.16
C MET A 140 -10.69 -4.20 3.14
N VAL A 141 -10.61 -4.86 4.30
CA VAL A 141 -11.04 -6.25 4.51
C VAL A 141 -12.04 -6.35 5.67
N GLY A 142 -12.94 -7.32 5.57
CA GLY A 142 -13.95 -7.59 6.60
C GLY A 142 -13.37 -8.12 7.92
N LYS A 143 -14.22 -8.13 8.96
CA LYS A 143 -13.88 -8.70 10.26
C LYS A 143 -13.53 -10.18 10.12
N GLY A 144 -12.42 -10.60 10.74
CA GLY A 144 -11.99 -12.00 10.73
C GLY A 144 -11.12 -12.39 9.53
N VAL A 145 -10.90 -11.49 8.57
CA VAL A 145 -9.76 -11.64 7.66
C VAL A 145 -8.49 -11.45 8.49
N GLY A 146 -7.59 -12.42 8.41
CA GLY A 146 -6.27 -12.35 9.04
C GLY A 146 -5.37 -11.33 8.34
N ASP A 147 -4.07 -11.59 8.36
CA ASP A 147 -3.12 -10.67 7.75
C ASP A 147 -3.30 -10.61 6.22
N ILE A 148 -3.08 -9.42 5.66
CA ILE A 148 -3.11 -9.17 4.22
C ILE A 148 -2.00 -10.00 3.56
N ASN A 149 -2.40 -11.04 2.81
CA ASN A 149 -1.48 -11.96 2.15
C ASN A 149 -1.28 -11.61 0.66
N ASN A 150 -0.35 -12.30 0.00
CA ASN A 150 -0.02 -12.07 -1.41
C ASN A 150 -1.23 -12.16 -2.35
N LYS A 151 -2.22 -13.02 -2.06
CA LYS A 151 -3.42 -13.14 -2.89
C LYS A 151 -4.27 -11.88 -2.81
N ILE A 152 -4.46 -11.33 -1.61
CA ILE A 152 -5.23 -10.09 -1.40
C ILE A 152 -4.50 -8.90 -2.03
N LEU A 153 -3.19 -8.78 -1.81
CA LEU A 153 -2.36 -7.72 -2.42
C LEU A 153 -2.39 -7.78 -3.94
N SER A 154 -2.16 -8.96 -4.51
CA SER A 154 -2.17 -9.14 -5.96
C SER A 154 -3.55 -8.83 -6.57
N SER A 155 -4.64 -9.21 -5.89
CA SER A 155 -6.00 -8.89 -6.35
C SER A 155 -6.22 -7.39 -6.40
N ALA A 156 -5.89 -6.68 -5.31
CA ALA A 156 -6.04 -5.23 -5.23
C ALA A 156 -5.13 -4.49 -6.23
N PHE A 157 -3.88 -4.93 -6.41
CA PHE A 157 -2.95 -4.38 -7.39
C PHE A 157 -3.50 -4.46 -8.80
N ASN A 158 -3.90 -5.66 -9.23
CA ASN A 158 -4.52 -5.85 -10.53
C ASN A 158 -5.80 -5.00 -10.62
N ALA A 159 -6.65 -4.99 -9.60
CA ALA A 159 -7.88 -4.22 -9.60
C ALA A 159 -7.66 -2.72 -9.75
N VAL A 160 -6.57 -2.15 -9.24
CA VAL A 160 -6.21 -0.74 -9.47
C VAL A 160 -6.00 -0.49 -10.96
N PHE A 161 -5.26 -1.34 -11.68
CA PHE A 161 -5.10 -1.19 -13.13
C PHE A 161 -6.38 -1.48 -13.90
N GLY A 162 -7.24 -2.38 -13.40
CA GLY A 162 -8.60 -2.56 -13.91
C GLY A 162 -9.44 -1.29 -13.76
N ALA A 163 -9.35 -0.62 -12.61
CA ALA A 163 -10.03 0.63 -12.34
C ALA A 163 -9.55 1.75 -13.27
N ILE A 164 -8.23 1.90 -13.47
CA ILE A 164 -7.66 2.85 -14.43
C ILE A 164 -8.14 2.54 -15.85
N THR A 165 -8.20 1.26 -16.23
CA THR A 165 -8.71 0.83 -17.53
C THR A 165 -10.16 1.25 -17.75
N VAL A 166 -11.01 1.16 -16.73
CA VAL A 166 -12.41 1.61 -16.80
C VAL A 166 -12.53 3.14 -16.81
N ASP A 167 -11.62 3.84 -16.13
CA ASP A 167 -11.68 5.30 -15.97
C ASP A 167 -11.10 6.08 -17.17
N ASP A 168 -10.07 5.52 -17.83
CA ASP A 168 -9.37 6.20 -18.95
C ASP A 168 -8.80 5.27 -20.03
N GLY A 169 -9.14 3.99 -20.00
CA GLY A 169 -8.76 3.04 -21.03
C GLY A 169 -7.41 2.33 -20.80
N PRO A 170 -7.14 1.28 -21.60
CA PRO A 170 -6.00 0.38 -21.38
C PRO A 170 -4.65 1.06 -21.62
N THR A 171 -4.56 2.03 -22.52
CA THR A 171 -3.31 2.76 -22.77
C THR A 171 -2.85 3.50 -21.53
N THR A 172 -3.76 4.18 -20.82
CA THR A 172 -3.43 4.90 -19.58
C THR A 172 -3.05 3.91 -18.47
N ALA A 173 -3.74 2.78 -18.38
CA ALA A 173 -3.39 1.72 -17.43
C ALA A 173 -1.97 1.16 -17.67
N ASN A 174 -1.58 0.98 -18.93
CA ASN A 174 -0.22 0.55 -19.29
C ASN A 174 0.82 1.58 -18.85
N PHE A 175 0.59 2.88 -19.08
CA PHE A 175 1.50 3.93 -18.61
C PHE A 175 1.61 3.95 -17.09
N ALA A 176 0.50 3.85 -16.36
CA ALA A 176 0.49 3.79 -14.90
C ALA A 176 1.25 2.55 -14.40
N TYR A 177 1.08 1.38 -15.03
CA TYR A 177 1.81 0.16 -14.68
C TYR A 177 3.32 0.39 -14.80
N TRP A 178 3.77 0.94 -15.92
CA TRP A 178 5.18 1.24 -16.11
C TRP A 178 5.70 2.36 -15.21
N THR A 179 4.87 3.30 -14.77
CA THR A 179 5.24 4.26 -13.71
C THR A 179 5.53 3.54 -12.41
N VAL A 180 4.69 2.57 -12.01
CA VAL A 180 4.91 1.76 -10.80
C VAL A 180 6.18 0.92 -10.92
N LYS A 181 6.45 0.33 -12.09
CA LYS A 181 7.69 -0.44 -12.31
C LYS A 181 8.95 0.45 -12.35
N LYS A 182 8.83 1.74 -12.64
CA LYS A 182 9.94 2.71 -12.72
C LYS A 182 10.37 3.24 -11.33
N TRP A 183 10.92 2.34 -10.54
CA TRP A 183 11.92 2.61 -9.49
C TRP A 183 12.77 1.36 -9.15
N ASN A 184 12.42 0.18 -9.68
CA ASN A 184 13.11 -1.09 -9.36
C ASN A 184 14.21 -1.48 -10.36
N ASP A 185 14.70 -0.52 -11.15
CA ASP A 185 15.72 -0.80 -12.15
C ASP A 185 17.16 -0.75 -11.60
N HIS A 186 17.50 -1.82 -10.88
CA HIS A 186 18.84 -2.40 -10.89
C HIS A 186 18.82 -3.80 -11.54
N HIS A 187 17.77 -4.15 -12.30
CA HIS A 187 17.58 -5.51 -12.84
C HIS A 187 16.85 -5.57 -14.20
N VAL A 188 16.83 -4.51 -15.01
CA VAL A 188 16.45 -4.62 -16.44
C VAL A 188 17.60 -5.20 -17.29
N ASP A 189 18.71 -5.60 -16.68
CA ASP A 189 19.75 -6.41 -17.33
C ASP A 189 19.34 -7.88 -17.60
N VAL A 190 18.08 -8.27 -17.35
CA VAL A 190 17.57 -9.61 -17.72
C VAL A 190 16.13 -9.54 -18.21
N ILE A 191 15.95 -8.96 -19.39
CA ILE A 191 14.98 -9.44 -20.37
C ILE A 191 15.76 -10.04 -21.52
#